data_AF-A0A6V7KV95-F1
#
_entry.id   AF-A0A6V7KV95-F1
#
_cell.length_a   1.000
_cell.length_b   1.000
_cell.length_c   1.000
_cell.angle_alpha   90.00
_cell.angle_beta   90.00
_cell.angle_gamma   90.00
#
_symmetry.space_group_name_H-M   'P 1'
#
loop_
_entity.id
_entity.type
_entity.pdbx_description
1 polymer ?
#
loop_
_entity_poly.entity_id
_entity_poly.type
_entity_poly.pdbx_seq_one_letter_code
_entity_poly.pdbx_strand_id
1 'polypeptide(L)'
;MTFSNIDRKFWTSGRLETFTNWPFAASLPCNSKAMAAAGFYAVGGSDEPDLVMCFMCGKQLDGWESHDDPWEEHKSHQSDCPYIKLGKRDELEFTIEETLELVKSYYLKIS
;
A
#
# COMPACT_ATOMS: atom_id res chain seq x y z
N MET A 1 -7.23 20.66 -12.02
CA MET A 1 -6.51 19.81 -11.06
C MET A 1 -5.11 19.61 -11.61
N THR A 2 -4.11 20.27 -11.04
CA THR A 2 -2.72 20.01 -11.42
C THR A 2 -2.27 18.76 -10.67
N PHE A 3 -1.54 17.85 -11.33
CA PHE A 3 -0.96 16.65 -10.72
C PHE A 3 0.07 16.94 -9.61
N SER A 4 0.30 18.22 -9.31
CA SER A 4 1.38 18.73 -8.46
C SER A 4 1.22 18.43 -6.97
N ASN A 5 0.08 17.90 -6.51
CA ASN A 5 -0.17 17.59 -5.09
C ASN A 5 -0.71 16.16 -4.88
N ILE A 6 -0.19 15.17 -5.60
CA ILE A 6 -0.50 13.77 -5.27
C ILE A 6 0.06 13.43 -3.88
N ASP A 7 -0.74 12.77 -3.04
CA ASP A 7 -0.28 12.34 -1.71
C ASP A 7 0.98 11.49 -1.86
N ARG A 8 2.01 11.75 -1.04
CA ARG A 8 3.27 10.98 -1.06
C ARG A 8 3.04 9.48 -0.92
N LYS A 9 2.00 9.06 -0.20
CA LYS A 9 1.59 7.64 0.01
C LYS A 9 1.04 6.98 -1.25
N PHE A 10 0.78 7.74 -2.32
CA PHE A 10 0.54 7.15 -3.63
C PHE A 10 1.75 6.34 -4.12
N TRP A 11 2.96 6.79 -3.78
CA TRP A 11 4.21 6.14 -4.14
C TRP A 11 4.73 5.24 -3.02
N THR A 12 5.40 4.15 -3.39
CA THR A 12 5.95 3.15 -2.45
C THR A 12 6.88 3.80 -1.43
N SER A 13 7.72 4.74 -1.86
CA SER A 13 8.65 5.45 -0.97
C SER A 13 7.93 6.21 0.14
N GLY A 14 6.86 6.94 -0.17
CA GLY A 14 6.09 7.67 0.83
C GLY A 14 5.31 6.76 1.78
N ARG A 15 4.90 5.56 1.32
CA ARG A 15 4.33 4.54 2.20
C ARG A 15 5.38 3.96 3.15
N LEU A 16 6.56 3.65 2.64
CA LEU A 16 7.65 3.07 3.44
C LEU A 16 8.05 3.98 4.62
N GLU A 17 8.03 5.30 4.42
CA GLU A 17 8.34 6.29 5.47
C GLU A 17 7.39 6.21 6.68
N THR A 18 6.20 5.63 6.54
CA THR A 18 5.25 5.50 7.66
C THR A 18 5.62 4.38 8.64
N PHE A 19 6.45 3.42 8.22
CA PHE A 19 6.82 2.26 9.02
C PHE A 19 7.98 2.56 9.98
N THR A 20 7.77 3.47 10.93
CA THR A 20 8.82 3.86 11.90
C THR A 20 9.03 2.83 13.01
N ASN A 21 7.95 2.19 13.48
CA ASN A 21 7.96 1.23 14.59
C ASN A 21 7.33 -0.12 14.19
N TRP A 22 7.52 -0.55 12.94
CA TRP A 22 6.93 -1.78 12.44
C TRP A 22 7.49 -3.00 13.19
N PRO A 23 6.64 -3.92 13.71
CA PRO A 23 7.09 -4.99 14.59
C PRO A 23 7.89 -6.10 13.87
N PHE A 24 7.78 -6.21 12.54
CA PHE A 24 8.44 -7.28 11.77
C PHE A 24 9.77 -6.84 11.17
N ALA A 25 10.82 -7.63 11.46
CA ALA A 25 12.17 -7.38 10.98
C ALA A 25 12.28 -7.46 9.44
N ALA A 26 13.29 -6.81 8.88
CA ALA A 26 13.54 -6.76 7.44
C ALA A 26 13.77 -8.14 6.78
N SER A 27 14.10 -9.17 7.55
CA SER A 27 14.28 -10.55 7.06
C SER A 27 12.99 -11.35 6.95
N LEU A 28 11.86 -10.84 7.45
CA LEU A 28 10.57 -11.53 7.44
C LEU A 28 9.76 -11.16 6.18
N PRO A 29 8.93 -12.08 5.64
CA PRO A 29 8.00 -11.81 4.54
C PRO A 29 7.18 -10.52 4.70
N CYS A 30 6.56 -10.31 5.85
CA CYS A 30 5.72 -9.14 6.16
C CYS A 30 6.54 -7.91 6.62
N ASN A 31 7.77 -7.75 6.15
CA ASN A 31 8.58 -6.57 6.45
C ASN A 31 7.99 -5.28 5.85
N SER A 32 8.45 -4.12 6.35
CA SER A 32 7.96 -2.80 5.93
C SER A 32 8.09 -2.51 4.44
N LYS A 33 9.13 -3.04 3.75
CA LYS A 33 9.28 -2.87 2.30
C LYS A 33 8.23 -3.67 1.54
N ALA A 34 7.96 -4.91 1.95
CA ALA A 34 6.92 -5.74 1.36
C ALA A 34 5.53 -5.14 1.58
N MET A 35 5.27 -4.60 2.79
CA MET A 35 4.03 -3.88 3.09
C MET A 35 3.84 -2.67 2.16
N ALA A 36 4.87 -1.81 2.05
CA ALA A 36 4.82 -0.65 1.18
C ALA A 36 4.63 -1.05 -0.30
N ALA A 37 5.30 -2.09 -0.77
CA ALA A 37 5.14 -2.61 -2.13
C ALA A 37 3.76 -3.26 -2.37
N ALA A 38 3.07 -3.74 -1.33
CA ALA A 38 1.69 -4.22 -1.43
C ALA A 38 0.65 -3.11 -1.37
N GLY A 39 1.07 -1.85 -1.27
CA GLY A 39 0.19 -0.69 -1.22
C GLY A 39 -0.17 -0.25 0.20
N PHE A 40 0.41 -0.84 1.24
CA PHE A 40 0.11 -0.52 2.63
C PHE A 40 1.00 0.57 3.21
N TYR A 41 0.44 1.38 4.11
CA TYR A 41 1.16 2.29 4.98
C TYR A 41 0.64 2.13 6.42
N ALA A 42 1.51 2.34 7.42
CA ALA A 42 1.16 2.17 8.82
C ALA A 42 0.26 3.31 9.33
N VAL A 43 -0.75 2.97 10.16
CA VAL A 43 -1.71 3.94 10.72
C VAL A 43 -2.03 3.77 12.21
N GLY A 44 -1.76 2.61 12.82
CA GLY A 44 -2.21 2.33 14.20
C GLY A 44 -1.34 2.84 15.36
N GLY A 45 -0.15 3.38 15.08
CA GLY A 45 0.68 4.01 16.11
C GLY A 45 1.14 3.04 17.20
N SER A 46 1.00 3.43 18.48
CA SER A 46 1.43 2.61 19.62
C SER A 46 0.38 1.59 20.09
N ASP A 47 -0.90 1.89 19.91
CA ASP A 47 -2.00 1.07 20.43
C ASP A 47 -2.28 -0.11 19.49
N GLU A 48 -2.07 0.09 18.18
CA GLU A 48 -2.25 -0.91 17.13
C GLU A 48 -0.99 -0.95 16.24
N PRO A 49 0.13 -1.52 16.75
CA PRO A 49 1.46 -1.37 16.14
C PRO A 49 1.61 -2.01 14.76
N ASP A 50 0.70 -2.89 14.38
CA ASP A 50 0.67 -3.60 13.11
C ASP A 50 -0.52 -3.20 12.20
N LEU A 51 -1.32 -2.20 12.57
CA LEU A 51 -2.42 -1.74 11.73
C LEU A 51 -1.90 -0.93 10.53
N VAL A 52 -2.27 -1.40 9.34
CA VAL A 52 -1.94 -0.75 8.06
C VAL A 52 -3.20 -0.42 7.25
N MET A 53 -3.07 0.54 6.34
CA MET A 53 -4.12 0.92 5.40
C MET A 53 -3.58 0.96 3.97
N CYS A 54 -4.36 0.47 3.00
CA CYS A 54 -3.98 0.59 1.60
C CYS A 54 -4.24 2.02 1.07
N PHE A 55 -3.27 2.61 0.37
CA PHE A 55 -3.41 3.94 -0.25
C PHE A 55 -4.54 4.04 -1.28
N MET A 56 -4.81 2.96 -2.03
CA MET A 56 -5.74 2.97 -3.15
C MET A 56 -7.15 2.52 -2.75
N CYS A 57 -7.24 1.43 -1.99
CA CYS A 57 -8.54 0.89 -1.63
C CYS A 57 -9.06 1.38 -0.27
N GLY A 58 -8.19 1.87 0.61
CA GLY A 58 -8.53 2.25 1.98
C GLY A 58 -8.78 1.06 2.91
N LYS A 59 -8.60 -0.18 2.44
CA LYS A 59 -8.73 -1.39 3.27
C LYS A 59 -7.68 -1.34 4.38
N GLN A 60 -8.15 -1.51 5.61
CA GLN A 60 -7.31 -1.70 6.78
C GLN A 60 -7.15 -3.19 7.08
N LEU A 61 -5.95 -3.57 7.51
CA LEU A 61 -5.58 -4.91 7.97
C LEU A 61 -4.65 -4.80 9.18
N ASP A 62 -4.83 -5.70 10.13
CA ASP A 62 -4.08 -5.89 11.36
C ASP A 62 -3.96 -7.41 11.64
N GLY A 63 -3.27 -7.78 12.73
CA GLY A 63 -3.09 -9.18 13.12
C GLY A 63 -2.09 -9.92 12.23
N TRP A 64 -1.05 -9.22 11.75
CA TRP A 64 -0.09 -9.78 10.81
C TRP A 64 0.77 -10.87 11.47
N GLU A 65 1.08 -11.91 10.71
CA GLU A 65 1.99 -12.97 11.12
C GLU A 65 3.30 -12.91 10.33
N SER A 66 4.37 -13.44 10.92
CA SER A 66 5.73 -13.34 10.35
C SER A 66 5.89 -13.91 8.94
N HIS A 67 5.00 -14.82 8.52
CA HIS A 67 5.05 -15.51 7.24
C HIS A 67 4.12 -14.94 6.17
N ASP A 68 3.31 -13.94 6.50
CA ASP A 68 2.30 -13.44 5.58
C ASP A 68 2.95 -12.72 4.40
N ASP A 69 2.40 -12.94 3.20
CA ASP A 69 2.71 -12.13 2.02
C ASP A 69 1.70 -10.97 1.94
N PRO A 70 2.12 -9.71 2.13
CA PRO A 70 1.20 -8.58 2.14
C PRO A 70 0.38 -8.41 0.87
N TRP A 71 0.92 -8.79 -0.29
CA TRP A 71 0.20 -8.69 -1.55
C TRP A 71 -0.92 -9.73 -1.64
N GLU A 72 -0.65 -10.97 -1.23
CA GLU A 72 -1.67 -12.03 -1.22
C GLU A 72 -2.76 -11.73 -0.20
N GLU A 73 -2.41 -11.18 0.98
CA GLU A 73 -3.41 -10.71 1.96
C GLU A 73 -4.26 -9.55 1.41
N HIS A 74 -3.64 -8.59 0.73
CA HIS A 74 -4.41 -7.51 0.10
C HIS A 74 -5.37 -8.06 -0.97
N LYS A 75 -4.92 -9.03 -1.77
CA LYS A 75 -5.73 -9.67 -2.81
C LYS A 75 -6.87 -10.50 -2.21
N SER A 76 -6.64 -11.23 -1.12
CA SER A 76 -7.65 -12.06 -0.45
C SER A 76 -8.75 -11.20 0.18
N HIS A 77 -8.38 -10.06 0.77
CA HIS A 77 -9.28 -9.20 1.52
C HIS A 77 -9.94 -8.07 0.69
N GLN A 78 -9.36 -7.69 -0.45
CA GLN A 78 -9.86 -6.62 -1.32
C GLN A 78 -9.41 -6.80 -2.78
N SER A 79 -9.86 -7.88 -3.42
CA SER A 79 -9.55 -8.19 -4.83
C SER A 79 -10.00 -7.11 -5.83
N ASP A 80 -10.97 -6.27 -5.47
CA ASP A 80 -11.47 -5.20 -6.32
C ASP A 80 -10.63 -3.92 -6.30
N CYS A 81 -9.58 -3.87 -5.49
CA CYS A 81 -8.63 -2.76 -5.46
C CYS A 81 -8.02 -2.49 -6.86
N PRO A 82 -8.10 -1.26 -7.40
CA PRO A 82 -7.47 -0.93 -8.69
C PRO A 82 -5.98 -1.28 -8.77
N TYR A 83 -5.26 -1.10 -7.66
CA TYR A 83 -3.84 -1.44 -7.56
C TYR A 83 -3.60 -2.96 -7.64
N ILE A 84 -4.43 -3.77 -6.99
CA ILE A 84 -4.34 -5.24 -7.08
C ILE A 84 -4.74 -5.73 -8.47
N LYS A 85 -5.74 -5.12 -9.10
CA LYS A 85 -6.15 -5.45 -10.48
C LYS A 85 -5.06 -5.17 -11.51
N LEU A 86 -4.21 -4.16 -11.29
CA LEU A 86 -3.04 -3.92 -12.13
C LEU A 86 -2.04 -5.09 -12.07
N GLY A 87 -1.95 -5.78 -10.94
CA GLY A 87 -1.15 -7.01 -10.82
C GLY A 87 0.36 -6.81 -10.76
N LYS A 88 0.84 -5.55 -10.69
CA LYS A 88 2.26 -5.19 -10.69
C LYS A 88 2.68 -4.63 -9.33
N ARG A 89 3.70 -5.22 -8.72
CA ARG A 89 4.24 -4.81 -7.40
C ARG A 89 5.28 -3.68 -7.54
N ASP A 90 6.05 -3.68 -8.63
CA ASP A 90 7.11 -2.70 -8.88
C ASP A 90 6.58 -1.54 -9.74
N GLU A 91 6.62 -0.33 -9.19
CA GLU A 91 6.17 0.91 -9.84
C GLU A 91 6.99 1.22 -11.11
N LEU A 92 8.20 0.68 -11.24
CA LEU A 92 9.02 0.81 -12.45
C LEU A 92 8.45 0.03 -13.65
N GLU A 93 7.56 -0.93 -13.43
CA GLU A 93 6.90 -1.72 -14.48
C GLU A 93 5.64 -1.03 -15.03
N PHE A 94 5.25 0.12 -14.46
CA PHE A 94 4.01 0.79 -14.84
C PHE A 94 4.21 1.58 -16.14
N THR A 95 3.27 1.42 -17.05
CA THR A 95 3.15 2.30 -18.22
C THR A 95 2.58 3.66 -17.79
N ILE A 96 2.67 4.64 -18.69
CA ILE A 96 2.08 5.96 -18.48
C ILE A 96 0.56 5.82 -18.36
N GLU A 97 -0.05 4.99 -19.20
CA GLU A 97 -1.48 4.74 -19.22
C GLU A 97 -1.97 4.14 -17.89
N GLU A 98 -1.33 3.07 -17.42
CA GLU A 98 -1.66 2.43 -16.13
C GLU A 98 -1.49 3.42 -14.97
N THR A 99 -0.41 4.21 -14.98
CA THR A 99 -0.18 5.25 -13.97
C THR A 99 -1.32 6.27 -13.96
N LEU A 100 -1.71 6.78 -15.13
CA LEU A 100 -2.80 7.76 -15.25
C LEU A 100 -4.15 7.19 -14.78
N GLU A 101 -4.41 5.91 -15.06
CA GLU A 101 -5.63 5.21 -14.60
C GLU A 101 -5.67 5.06 -13.08
N LEU A 102 -4.54 4.69 -12.46
CA LEU A 102 -4.43 4.62 -11.00
C LEU A 102 -4.60 6.01 -10.38
N VAL A 103 -3.95 7.04 -10.91
CA VAL A 103 -4.07 8.41 -10.41
C VAL A 103 -5.51 8.90 -10.51
N LYS A 104 -6.18 8.65 -11.63
CA LYS A 104 -7.61 8.98 -11.81
C LYS A 104 -8.48 8.26 -10.78
N SER A 105 -8.25 6.97 -10.58
CA SER A 105 -8.99 6.15 -9.60
C SER A 105 -8.79 6.65 -8.17
N TYR A 106 -7.57 7.06 -7.84
CA TYR A 106 -7.22 7.62 -6.54
C TYR A 106 -7.98 8.93 -6.25
N TYR A 107 -8.01 9.87 -7.20
CA TYR A 107 -8.73 11.14 -7.00
C TYR A 107 -10.25 10.99 -6.98
N LEU A 108 -10.82 10.08 -7.75
CA LEU A 108 -12.27 9.81 -7.74
C LEU A 108 -12.77 9.25 -6.39
N LYS A 109 -11.88 8.69 -5.56
CA LYS A 109 -12.23 8.22 -4.22
C LYS A 109 -12.16 9.29 -3.14
N ILE A 110 -11.45 10.39 -3.38
CA ILE A 110 -11.23 11.46 -2.39
C ILE A 110 -12.18 12.64 -2.64
N SER A 111 -12.82 12.70 -3.82
CA SER A 111 -13.90 13.64 -4.17
C SER A 111 -15.27 13.16 -3.68
#